data_AF-A0A2K8Z8X4-F1
#
_entry.id   AF-A0A2K8Z8X4-F1
#
_cell.length_a   1.000
_cell.length_b   1.000
_cell.length_c   1.000
_cell.angle_alpha   90.00
_cell.angle_beta   90.00
_cell.angle_gamma   90.00
#
_symmetry.space_group_name_H-M   'P 1'
#
loop_
_entity.id
_entity.type
_entity.pdbx_description
1 polymer ?
#
loop_
_entity_poly.entity_id
_entity_poly.type
_entity_poly.pdbx_seq_one_letter_code
_entity_poly.pdbx_strand_id
1 'polypeptide(L)'
;MKNSIHLTVTLILCLIVALSSCSDHIAPTAPKTFVLVHGSWQGPYAWQFVKTQLEQQGQTVVVVELPGHGSDNTPPHTLTLDTYRDKVVSAINALPGKVILVGHSMAGMVVSVTAEKVPTRIEKVIYIGAYLPANGQSLLDLANTDADALLGPALIPSADKTLLDIKPENLSPIFIQDGSDAAKKLVVDNYRAEPAIPFTNPAVLSPANFGSVPKYYIHTLLDHVVSLPLQKRMVKGAGILKEYDINSSHLSHLAMPAEVTRLFLEISQL
;
A
#
# COMPACT_ATOMS: atom_id res chain seq x y z
N MET A 1 -18.19 82.02 38.46
CA MET A 1 -17.32 82.16 37.28
C MET A 1 -16.12 81.25 37.46
N LYS A 2 -15.79 80.47 36.41
CA LYS A 2 -14.63 79.57 36.23
C LYS A 2 -14.66 78.27 37.02
N ASN A 3 -14.27 77.09 36.51
CA ASN A 3 -13.99 76.57 35.17
C ASN A 3 -13.85 75.04 35.39
N SER A 4 -14.62 74.20 34.70
CA SER A 4 -14.44 72.74 34.73
C SER A 4 -13.64 72.31 33.50
N ILE A 5 -12.47 71.73 33.70
CA ILE A 5 -11.64 71.13 32.65
C ILE A 5 -11.97 69.64 32.60
N HIS A 6 -12.44 69.19 31.44
CA HIS A 6 -12.77 67.80 31.14
C HIS A 6 -11.51 66.94 30.97
N LEU A 7 -11.46 65.80 31.65
CA LEU A 7 -10.46 64.75 31.46
C LEU A 7 -11.01 63.72 30.45
N THR A 8 -10.43 63.67 29.26
CA THR A 8 -10.79 62.72 28.20
C THR A 8 -10.10 61.38 28.46
N VAL A 9 -10.86 60.33 28.77
CA VAL A 9 -10.35 58.95 28.87
C VAL A 9 -10.47 58.31 27.50
N THR A 10 -9.32 57.95 26.90
CA THR A 10 -9.27 57.23 25.62
C THR A 10 -9.35 55.73 25.89
N LEU A 11 -10.40 55.07 25.41
CA LEU A 11 -10.62 53.64 25.53
C LEU A 11 -9.83 52.91 24.44
N ILE A 12 -8.80 52.15 24.80
CA ILE A 12 -8.06 51.29 23.86
C ILE A 12 -8.80 49.96 23.74
N LEU A 13 -9.38 49.71 22.56
CA LEU A 13 -10.03 48.45 22.21
C LEU A 13 -8.97 47.49 21.66
N CYS A 14 -8.49 46.54 22.48
CA CYS A 14 -7.66 45.45 22.01
C CYS A 14 -8.51 44.43 21.22
N LEU A 15 -8.34 44.41 19.90
CA LEU A 15 -8.94 43.42 19.02
C LEU A 15 -8.17 42.09 19.15
N ILE A 16 -8.78 41.07 19.76
CA ILE A 16 -8.22 39.72 19.82
C ILE A 16 -8.44 39.07 18.45
N VAL A 17 -7.37 38.94 17.66
CA VAL A 17 -7.38 38.12 16.45
C VAL A 17 -7.15 36.67 16.87
N ALA A 18 -8.22 35.87 16.88
CA ALA A 18 -8.10 34.43 17.06
C ALA A 18 -7.50 33.80 15.80
N LEU A 19 -6.26 33.34 15.88
CA LEU A 19 -5.64 32.49 14.87
C LEU A 19 -6.26 31.09 14.99
N SER A 20 -7.26 30.79 14.17
CA SER A 20 -7.72 29.41 13.97
C SER A 20 -6.61 28.63 13.26
N SER A 21 -5.90 27.80 14.03
CA SER A 21 -5.10 26.71 13.47
C SER A 21 -6.07 25.74 12.82
N CYS A 22 -6.14 25.73 11.48
CA CYS A 22 -6.79 24.65 10.75
C CYS A 22 -5.94 23.40 10.94
N SER A 23 -6.20 22.65 12.01
CA SER A 23 -5.89 21.23 12.02
C SER A 23 -6.78 20.61 10.94
N ASP A 24 -6.17 19.98 9.93
CA ASP A 24 -6.86 19.17 8.92
C ASP A 24 -7.53 17.97 9.60
N HIS A 25 -8.61 18.22 10.33
CA HIS A 25 -9.49 17.19 10.82
C HIS A 25 -10.31 16.71 9.63
N ILE A 26 -9.83 15.63 9.00
CA ILE A 26 -10.66 14.82 8.12
C ILE A 26 -11.94 14.48 8.89
N ALA A 27 -13.09 14.83 8.34
CA ALA A 27 -14.39 14.54 8.97
C ALA A 27 -14.48 13.04 9.30
N PRO A 28 -15.12 12.64 10.41
CA PRO A 28 -15.18 11.24 10.81
C PRO A 28 -15.75 10.37 9.69
N THR A 29 -14.91 9.48 9.14
CA THR A 29 -15.31 8.52 8.12
C THR A 29 -16.10 7.37 8.75
N ALA A 30 -17.18 6.90 8.10
CA ALA A 30 -17.89 5.71 8.57
C ALA A 30 -16.90 4.53 8.71
N PRO A 31 -16.93 3.76 9.81
CA PRO A 31 -15.96 2.69 10.04
C PRO A 31 -15.96 1.65 8.92
N LYS A 32 -14.78 1.37 8.38
CA LYS A 32 -14.50 0.32 7.39
C LYS A 32 -13.50 -0.68 7.94
N THR A 33 -13.43 -1.83 7.28
CA THR A 33 -12.44 -2.87 7.56
C THR A 33 -11.44 -2.96 6.42
N PHE A 34 -10.18 -2.64 6.71
CA PHE A 34 -9.07 -2.76 5.78
C PHE A 34 -8.32 -4.07 5.98
N VAL A 35 -8.01 -4.76 4.89
CA VAL A 35 -7.11 -5.91 4.87
C VAL A 35 -5.89 -5.54 4.05
N LEU A 36 -4.74 -5.37 4.70
CA LEU A 36 -3.49 -4.89 4.10
C LEU A 36 -2.55 -6.07 3.82
N VAL A 37 -2.10 -6.20 2.58
CA VAL A 37 -1.23 -7.28 2.11
C VAL A 37 0.09 -6.68 1.61
N HIS A 38 1.21 -7.11 2.18
CA HIS A 38 2.54 -6.59 1.90
C HIS A 38 3.16 -7.17 0.62
N GLY A 39 4.07 -6.43 -0.01
CA GLY A 39 4.86 -6.89 -1.14
C GLY A 39 5.98 -7.87 -0.77
N SER A 40 6.77 -8.20 -1.79
CA SER A 40 7.98 -9.04 -1.69
C SER A 40 9.12 -8.36 -0.92
N TRP A 41 9.98 -9.15 -0.28
CA TRP A 41 11.05 -8.73 0.65
C TRP A 41 10.54 -7.93 1.86
N GLN A 42 9.23 -7.94 2.10
CA GLN A 42 8.58 -7.27 3.22
C GLN A 42 7.87 -8.27 4.14
N GLY A 43 7.20 -7.74 5.16
CA GLY A 43 6.32 -8.47 6.05
C GLY A 43 5.32 -7.51 6.69
N PRO A 44 4.60 -7.94 7.74
CA PRO A 44 3.62 -7.09 8.42
C PRO A 44 4.15 -5.73 8.90
N TYR A 45 5.44 -5.66 9.24
CA TYR A 45 6.11 -4.42 9.69
C TYR A 45 5.90 -3.25 8.72
N ALA A 46 5.80 -3.54 7.42
CA ALA A 46 5.70 -2.53 6.38
C ALA A 46 4.46 -1.65 6.59
N TRP A 47 3.36 -2.25 7.06
CA TRP A 47 2.09 -1.55 7.27
C TRP A 47 1.94 -0.92 8.65
N GLN A 48 2.93 -1.00 9.55
CA GLN A 48 2.75 -0.64 10.96
C GLN A 48 2.27 0.81 11.16
N PHE A 49 2.80 1.75 10.38
CA PHE A 49 2.46 3.17 10.51
C PHE A 49 1.06 3.46 9.93
N VAL A 50 0.77 2.95 8.74
CA VAL A 50 -0.55 3.10 8.10
C VAL A 50 -1.64 2.42 8.94
N LYS A 51 -1.38 1.21 9.46
CA LYS A 51 -2.27 0.51 10.40
C LYS A 51 -2.61 1.39 11.58
N THR A 52 -1.59 1.89 12.27
CA THR A 52 -1.76 2.73 13.48
C THR A 52 -2.60 3.97 13.17
N GLN A 53 -2.33 4.63 12.04
CA GLN A 53 -3.03 5.86 11.67
C GLN A 53 -4.48 5.60 11.23
N LEU A 54 -4.75 4.52 10.49
CA LEU A 54 -6.12 4.10 10.16
C LEU A 54 -6.92 3.75 11.42
N GLU A 55 -6.33 3.03 12.37
CA GLU A 55 -6.98 2.69 13.65
C GLU A 55 -7.29 3.94 14.48
N GLN A 56 -6.40 4.93 14.49
CA GLN A 56 -6.65 6.24 15.10
C GLN A 56 -7.82 7.00 14.44
N GLN A 57 -8.13 6.70 13.18
CA GLN A 57 -9.29 7.24 12.45
C GLN A 57 -10.53 6.33 12.56
N GLY A 58 -10.55 5.42 13.55
CA GLY A 58 -11.68 4.56 13.86
C GLY A 58 -11.90 3.40 12.88
N GLN A 59 -10.91 3.09 12.04
CA GLN A 59 -11.00 1.98 11.09
C GLN A 59 -10.56 0.67 11.74
N THR A 60 -11.16 -0.45 11.31
CA THR A 60 -10.65 -1.78 11.66
C THR A 60 -9.58 -2.17 10.65
N VAL A 61 -8.41 -2.61 11.10
CA VAL A 61 -7.29 -2.95 10.20
C VAL A 61 -6.72 -4.31 10.53
N VAL A 62 -6.67 -5.18 9.52
CA VAL A 62 -5.97 -6.46 9.56
C VAL A 62 -4.79 -6.38 8.61
N VAL A 63 -3.59 -6.67 9.12
CA VAL A 63 -2.39 -6.84 8.30
C VAL A 63 -2.15 -8.34 8.15
N VAL A 64 -2.06 -8.81 6.91
CA VAL A 64 -1.83 -10.23 6.62
C VAL A 64 -0.33 -10.49 6.53
N GLU A 65 0.19 -11.44 7.33
CA GLU A 65 1.50 -12.05 7.10
C GLU A 65 1.36 -13.16 6.05
N LEU A 66 1.98 -12.98 4.88
CA LEU A 66 2.03 -14.02 3.86
C LEU A 66 3.00 -15.15 4.27
N PRO A 67 2.72 -16.42 3.95
CA PRO A 67 3.64 -17.52 4.20
C PRO A 67 5.03 -17.27 3.58
N GLY A 68 6.08 -17.69 4.27
CA GLY A 68 7.49 -17.46 3.90
C GLY A 68 8.02 -16.05 4.16
N HIS A 69 7.23 -15.16 4.79
CA HIS A 69 7.60 -13.77 5.08
C HIS A 69 7.49 -13.46 6.57
N GLY A 70 8.09 -12.34 6.99
CA GLY A 70 7.98 -11.87 8.38
C GLY A 70 8.53 -12.91 9.36
N SER A 71 7.68 -13.43 10.25
CA SER A 71 8.04 -14.49 11.19
C SER A 71 7.75 -15.92 10.69
N ASP A 72 7.02 -16.06 9.58
CA ASP A 72 6.65 -17.34 9.00
C ASP A 72 7.85 -18.05 8.38
N ASN A 73 7.90 -19.38 8.55
CA ASN A 73 8.99 -20.24 8.08
C ASN A 73 8.49 -21.36 7.16
N THR A 74 7.35 -21.15 6.49
CA THR A 74 6.84 -22.09 5.48
C THR A 74 7.90 -22.29 4.40
N PRO A 75 8.26 -23.55 4.06
CA PRO A 75 9.33 -23.80 3.10
C PRO A 75 9.05 -23.19 1.72
N PRO A 76 10.03 -22.50 1.08
CA PRO A 76 9.80 -21.81 -0.19
C PRO A 76 9.23 -22.69 -1.31
N HIS A 77 9.64 -23.97 -1.37
CA HIS A 77 9.18 -24.92 -2.38
C HIS A 77 7.69 -25.30 -2.28
N THR A 78 7.02 -24.99 -1.16
CA THR A 78 5.56 -25.21 -0.99
C THR A 78 4.74 -23.97 -1.29
N LEU A 79 5.39 -22.84 -1.60
CA LEU A 79 4.73 -21.56 -1.80
C LEU A 79 4.30 -21.38 -3.25
N THR A 80 3.08 -20.87 -3.41
CA THR A 80 2.48 -20.53 -4.70
C THR A 80 1.64 -19.26 -4.52
N LEU A 81 1.24 -18.64 -5.64
CA LEU A 81 0.25 -17.55 -5.61
C LEU A 81 -1.06 -17.98 -4.92
N ASP A 82 -1.46 -19.23 -5.09
CA ASP A 82 -2.64 -19.83 -4.46
C ASP A 82 -2.48 -19.95 -2.94
N THR A 83 -1.30 -20.34 -2.47
CA THR A 83 -0.98 -20.38 -1.03
C THR A 83 -1.12 -19.00 -0.40
N TYR A 84 -0.70 -17.94 -1.09
CA TYR A 84 -0.84 -16.55 -0.63
C TYR A 84 -2.29 -16.09 -0.65
N ARG A 85 -3.01 -16.36 -1.74
CA ARG A 85 -4.45 -16.09 -1.85
C ARG A 85 -5.21 -16.71 -0.68
N ASP A 86 -4.98 -18.00 -0.40
CA ASP A 86 -5.75 -18.73 0.59
C ASP A 86 -5.49 -18.21 2.01
N LYS A 87 -4.28 -17.73 2.30
CA LYS A 87 -3.98 -16.99 3.54
C LYS A 87 -4.82 -15.72 3.67
N VAL A 88 -4.89 -14.91 2.61
CA VAL A 88 -5.67 -13.66 2.61
C VAL A 88 -7.17 -13.97 2.72
N VAL A 89 -7.68 -14.95 1.96
CA VAL A 89 -9.08 -15.40 2.04
C VAL A 89 -9.43 -15.85 3.46
N SER A 90 -8.55 -16.61 4.14
CA SER A 90 -8.76 -17.01 5.53
C SER A 90 -8.89 -15.81 6.46
N ALA A 91 -8.05 -14.78 6.29
CA ALA A 91 -8.13 -13.56 7.09
C ALA A 91 -9.44 -12.80 6.85
N ILE A 92 -9.87 -12.69 5.59
CA ILE A 92 -11.16 -12.06 5.22
C ILE A 92 -12.34 -12.84 5.80
N ASN A 93 -12.29 -14.17 5.76
CA ASN A 93 -13.37 -15.02 6.26
C ASN A 93 -13.57 -14.95 7.78
N ALA A 94 -12.54 -14.56 8.54
CA ALA A 94 -12.64 -14.32 9.97
C ALA A 94 -13.29 -12.97 10.34
N LEU A 95 -13.47 -12.07 9.35
CA LEU A 95 -14.01 -10.73 9.57
C LEU A 95 -15.50 -10.66 9.23
N PRO A 96 -16.29 -9.84 9.94
CA PRO A 96 -17.67 -9.59 9.57
C PRO A 96 -17.75 -8.67 8.33
N GLY A 97 -18.73 -8.91 7.47
CA GLY A 97 -19.03 -8.01 6.35
C GLY A 97 -18.02 -8.06 5.20
N LYS A 98 -18.04 -6.98 4.39
CA LYS A 98 -17.11 -6.77 3.28
C LYS A 98 -15.89 -5.97 3.74
N VAL A 99 -14.76 -6.17 3.06
CA VAL A 99 -13.50 -5.49 3.37
C VAL A 99 -13.02 -4.62 2.21
N ILE A 100 -12.24 -3.59 2.54
CA ILE A 100 -11.37 -2.90 1.59
C ILE A 100 -10.06 -3.67 1.54
N LEU A 101 -9.78 -4.31 0.42
CA LEU A 101 -8.58 -5.14 0.23
C LEU A 101 -7.48 -4.30 -0.40
N VAL A 102 -6.29 -4.28 0.20
CA VAL A 102 -5.17 -3.45 -0.23
C VAL A 102 -3.97 -4.32 -0.55
N GLY A 103 -3.40 -4.13 -1.75
CA GLY A 103 -2.19 -4.82 -2.19
C GLY A 103 -1.10 -3.84 -2.60
N HIS A 104 0.08 -3.97 -2.01
CA HIS A 104 1.31 -3.28 -2.43
C HIS A 104 2.20 -4.20 -3.26
N SER A 105 2.82 -3.69 -4.33
CA SER A 105 3.81 -4.44 -5.12
C SER A 105 3.30 -5.81 -5.59
N MET A 106 4.05 -6.88 -5.31
CA MET A 106 3.66 -8.29 -5.59
C MET A 106 2.28 -8.64 -5.05
N ALA A 107 1.85 -8.07 -3.92
CA ALA A 107 0.53 -8.35 -3.38
C ALA A 107 -0.60 -7.93 -4.32
N GLY A 108 -0.34 -7.07 -5.30
CA GLY A 108 -1.29 -6.79 -6.37
C GLY A 108 -1.74 -8.06 -7.13
N MET A 109 -0.84 -9.02 -7.35
CA MET A 109 -1.19 -10.36 -7.87
C MET A 109 -2.10 -11.10 -6.89
N VAL A 110 -1.73 -11.12 -5.60
CA VAL A 110 -2.43 -11.84 -4.54
C VAL A 110 -3.85 -11.31 -4.32
N VAL A 111 -4.02 -9.99 -4.24
CA VAL A 111 -5.33 -9.36 -4.05
C VAL A 111 -6.21 -9.50 -5.29
N SER A 112 -5.62 -9.60 -6.49
CA SER A 112 -6.37 -9.89 -7.72
C SER A 112 -7.00 -11.28 -7.69
N VAL A 113 -6.21 -12.33 -7.40
CA VAL A 113 -6.74 -13.70 -7.30
C VAL A 113 -7.61 -13.91 -6.05
N THR A 114 -7.43 -13.09 -5.01
CA THR A 114 -8.32 -13.07 -3.85
C THR A 114 -9.69 -12.49 -4.23
N ALA A 115 -9.72 -11.37 -4.93
CA ALA A 115 -10.95 -10.77 -5.44
C ALA A 115 -11.65 -11.66 -6.47
N GLU A 116 -10.91 -12.44 -7.27
CA GLU A 116 -11.50 -13.50 -8.10
C GLU A 116 -12.20 -14.58 -7.24
N LYS A 117 -11.57 -15.00 -6.14
CA LYS A 117 -12.04 -16.13 -5.33
C LYS A 117 -13.24 -15.78 -4.45
N VAL A 118 -13.26 -14.59 -3.86
CA VAL A 118 -14.29 -14.14 -2.91
C VAL A 118 -14.84 -12.75 -3.26
N PRO A 119 -15.29 -12.49 -4.50
CA PRO A 119 -15.68 -11.13 -4.95
C PRO A 119 -16.78 -10.51 -4.08
N THR A 120 -17.69 -11.33 -3.54
CA THR A 120 -18.79 -10.88 -2.68
C THR A 120 -18.33 -10.40 -1.30
N ARG A 121 -17.11 -10.75 -0.88
CA ARG A 121 -16.50 -10.31 0.39
C ARG A 121 -15.67 -9.03 0.24
N ILE A 122 -15.45 -8.57 -0.99
CA ILE A 122 -14.63 -7.38 -1.26
C ILE A 122 -15.55 -6.20 -1.56
N GLU A 123 -15.39 -5.11 -0.80
CA GLU A 123 -16.05 -3.84 -1.09
C GLU A 123 -15.37 -3.17 -2.29
N LYS A 124 -14.05 -3.09 -2.25
CA LYS A 124 -13.17 -2.54 -3.29
C LYS A 124 -11.74 -3.01 -3.09
N VAL A 125 -10.93 -2.97 -4.15
CA VAL A 125 -9.49 -3.23 -4.09
C VAL A 125 -8.72 -1.93 -4.29
N ILE A 126 -7.70 -1.69 -3.47
CA ILE A 126 -6.75 -0.59 -3.61
C ILE A 126 -5.37 -1.17 -3.94
N TYR A 127 -4.83 -0.76 -5.07
CA TYR A 127 -3.46 -1.07 -5.48
C TYR A 127 -2.56 0.12 -5.18
N ILE A 128 -1.36 -0.11 -4.66
CA ILE A 128 -0.36 0.95 -4.43
C ILE A 128 1.00 0.48 -4.92
N GLY A 129 1.54 1.15 -5.95
CA GLY A 129 2.81 0.73 -6.59
C GLY A 129 2.84 -0.76 -6.91
N ALA A 130 1.71 -1.33 -7.36
CA ALA A 130 1.47 -2.76 -7.35
C ALA A 130 1.38 -3.37 -8.75
N TYR A 131 1.74 -4.64 -8.87
CA TYR A 131 1.46 -5.41 -10.08
C TYR A 131 -0.04 -5.59 -10.25
N LEU A 132 -0.58 -5.30 -11.43
CA LEU A 132 -1.98 -5.49 -11.76
C LEU A 132 -2.09 -6.37 -13.01
N PRO A 133 -2.27 -7.69 -12.85
CA PRO A 133 -2.23 -8.63 -13.97
C PRO A 133 -3.51 -8.62 -14.81
N ALA A 134 -3.36 -8.84 -16.12
CA ALA A 134 -4.44 -9.39 -16.92
C ALA A 134 -4.58 -10.90 -16.65
N ASN A 135 -5.73 -11.47 -17.02
CA ASN A 135 -5.95 -12.92 -16.92
C ASN A 135 -4.85 -13.70 -17.66
N GLY A 136 -4.28 -14.69 -16.98
CA GLY A 136 -3.22 -15.57 -17.48
C GLY A 136 -1.80 -15.03 -17.29
N GLN A 137 -1.61 -13.79 -16.84
CA GLN A 137 -0.27 -13.24 -16.60
C GLN A 137 0.25 -13.63 -15.22
N SER A 138 1.53 -13.96 -15.15
CA SER A 138 2.30 -14.05 -13.90
C SER A 138 2.98 -12.72 -13.57
N LEU A 139 3.54 -12.60 -12.36
CA LEU A 139 4.35 -11.44 -11.99
C LEU A 139 5.58 -11.34 -12.88
N LEU A 140 6.23 -12.47 -13.15
CA LEU A 140 7.44 -12.52 -13.96
C LEU A 140 7.18 -12.07 -15.40
N ASP A 141 6.01 -12.41 -15.98
CA ASP A 141 5.62 -11.92 -17.31
C ASP A 141 5.55 -10.39 -17.36
N LEU A 142 5.02 -9.77 -16.30
CA LEU A 142 4.92 -8.30 -16.21
C LEU A 142 6.30 -7.67 -15.98
N ALA A 143 7.05 -8.17 -15.00
CA ALA A 143 8.37 -7.65 -14.64
C ALA A 143 9.35 -7.69 -15.83
N ASN A 144 9.30 -8.75 -16.64
CA ASN A 144 10.14 -8.86 -17.85
C ASN A 144 9.84 -7.81 -18.94
N THR A 145 8.72 -7.09 -18.83
CA THR A 145 8.37 -6.00 -19.75
C THR A 145 8.75 -4.61 -19.23
N ASP A 146 9.33 -4.54 -18.03
CA ASP A 146 9.72 -3.31 -17.35
C ASP A 146 11.21 -3.02 -17.56
N ALA A 147 11.52 -2.36 -18.68
CA ALA A 147 12.91 -2.01 -19.02
C ALA A 147 13.52 -0.95 -18.08
N ASP A 148 12.70 -0.22 -17.34
CA ASP A 148 13.11 0.90 -16.49
C ASP A 148 13.28 0.48 -15.01
N ALA A 149 12.89 -0.75 -14.64
CA ALA A 149 13.03 -1.26 -13.29
C ALA A 149 14.51 -1.51 -12.91
N LEU A 150 14.93 -0.98 -11.76
CA LEU A 150 16.26 -1.22 -11.20
C LEU A 150 16.35 -2.55 -10.43
N LEU A 151 15.21 -3.12 -10.05
CA LEU A 151 15.15 -4.35 -9.25
C LEU A 151 15.73 -5.56 -10.00
N GLY A 152 15.33 -5.79 -11.25
CA GLY A 152 15.69 -7.00 -12.01
C GLY A 152 17.20 -7.29 -12.03
N PRO A 153 18.06 -6.32 -12.42
CA PRO A 153 19.52 -6.48 -12.39
C PRO A 153 20.12 -6.68 -10.99
N ALA A 154 19.41 -6.33 -9.92
CA ALA A 154 19.89 -6.44 -8.55
C ALA A 154 19.57 -7.81 -7.89
N LEU A 155 18.74 -8.64 -8.53
CA LEU A 155 18.32 -9.94 -8.00
C LEU A 155 19.44 -10.98 -8.05
N ILE A 156 19.60 -11.72 -6.95
CA ILE A 156 20.55 -12.81 -6.80
C ILE A 156 19.77 -14.10 -6.49
N PRO A 157 19.59 -15.01 -7.45
CA PRO A 157 18.90 -16.26 -7.19
C PRO A 157 19.73 -17.18 -6.29
N SER A 158 19.07 -17.90 -5.38
CA SER A 158 19.68 -18.98 -4.62
C SER A 158 20.13 -20.13 -5.55
N ALA A 159 21.03 -20.99 -5.07
CA ALA A 159 21.55 -22.11 -5.85
C ALA A 159 20.45 -23.08 -6.35
N ASP A 160 19.42 -23.30 -5.53
CA ASP A 160 18.25 -24.11 -5.86
C ASP A 160 17.13 -23.32 -6.55
N LYS A 161 17.33 -22.01 -6.78
CA LYS A 161 16.42 -21.06 -7.43
C LYS A 161 15.06 -20.91 -6.73
N THR A 162 14.95 -21.29 -5.46
CA THR A 162 13.71 -21.15 -4.69
C THR A 162 13.57 -19.77 -4.04
N LEU A 163 14.67 -19.04 -3.90
CA LEU A 163 14.74 -17.72 -3.28
C LEU A 163 15.42 -16.69 -4.19
N LEU A 164 15.03 -15.43 -4.04
CA LEU A 164 15.63 -14.26 -4.66
C LEU A 164 16.16 -13.31 -3.58
N ASP A 165 17.47 -13.09 -3.58
CA ASP A 165 18.17 -12.21 -2.67
C ASP A 165 18.51 -10.86 -3.35
N ILE A 166 18.85 -9.86 -2.54
CA ILE A 166 19.21 -8.50 -2.92
C ILE A 166 20.28 -8.07 -1.92
N LYS A 167 21.38 -7.51 -2.42
CA LYS A 167 22.43 -7.02 -1.52
C LYS A 167 21.91 -5.90 -0.62
N PRO A 168 22.26 -5.87 0.68
CA PRO A 168 21.77 -4.85 1.61
C PRO A 168 21.98 -3.41 1.14
N GLU A 169 23.11 -3.10 0.48
CA GLU A 169 23.41 -1.77 -0.07
C GLU A 169 22.44 -1.32 -1.17
N ASN A 170 21.73 -2.25 -1.82
CA ASN A 170 20.76 -1.96 -2.86
C ASN A 170 19.34 -1.75 -2.31
N LEU A 171 19.05 -2.15 -1.08
CA LEU A 171 17.69 -2.08 -0.52
C LEU A 171 17.18 -0.64 -0.46
N SER A 172 17.92 0.27 0.16
CA SER A 172 17.46 1.66 0.29
C SER A 172 17.39 2.41 -1.04
N PRO A 173 18.43 2.37 -1.92
CA PRO A 173 18.39 3.09 -3.20
C PRO A 173 17.31 2.60 -4.18
N ILE A 174 16.93 1.32 -4.10
CA ILE A 174 15.90 0.74 -4.99
C ILE A 174 14.50 0.88 -4.40
N PHE A 175 14.31 0.61 -3.11
CA PHE A 175 12.96 0.49 -2.54
C PHE A 175 12.44 1.77 -1.88
N ILE A 176 13.32 2.54 -1.23
CA ILE A 176 12.88 3.60 -0.31
C ILE A 176 13.85 4.79 -0.27
N GLN A 177 14.27 5.27 -1.45
CA GLN A 177 15.31 6.30 -1.56
C GLN A 177 14.92 7.63 -0.88
N ASP A 178 13.62 7.94 -0.85
CA ASP A 178 13.02 9.12 -0.23
C ASP A 178 12.67 8.95 1.26
N GLY A 179 12.84 7.74 1.82
CA GLY A 179 12.53 7.48 3.22
C GLY A 179 13.52 8.12 4.19
N SER A 180 13.05 8.36 5.42
CA SER A 180 13.91 8.74 6.53
C SER A 180 14.91 7.62 6.87
N ASP A 181 16.00 7.96 7.57
CA ASP A 181 16.99 6.95 8.00
C ASP A 181 16.36 5.86 8.87
N ALA A 182 15.36 6.21 9.69
CA ALA A 182 14.60 5.25 10.48
C ALA A 182 13.77 4.30 9.61
N ALA A 183 13.11 4.80 8.56
CA ALA A 183 12.35 3.98 7.63
C ALA A 183 13.26 3.06 6.80
N LYS A 184 14.39 3.58 6.31
CA LYS A 184 15.43 2.81 5.61
C LYS A 184 15.99 1.71 6.49
N LYS A 185 16.34 2.03 7.74
CA LYS A 185 16.80 1.04 8.73
C LYS A 185 15.77 -0.04 8.99
N LEU A 186 14.48 0.32 9.10
CA LEU A 186 13.41 -0.65 9.28
C LEU A 186 13.34 -1.67 8.14
N VAL A 187 13.53 -1.23 6.90
CA VAL A 187 13.57 -2.13 5.72
C VAL A 187 14.76 -3.09 5.82
N VAL A 188 15.95 -2.58 6.13
CA VAL A 188 17.17 -3.40 6.25
C VAL A 188 17.05 -4.40 7.41
N ASP A 189 16.57 -3.96 8.58
CA ASP A 189 16.49 -4.79 9.78
C ASP A 189 15.47 -5.94 9.66
N ASN A 190 14.47 -5.79 8.78
CA ASN A 190 13.43 -6.80 8.56
C ASN A 190 13.56 -7.52 7.22
N TYR A 191 14.69 -7.33 6.52
CA TYR A 191 14.94 -7.94 5.23
C TYR A 191 15.06 -9.47 5.34
N ARG A 192 14.43 -10.18 4.40
CA ARG A 192 14.59 -11.61 4.16
C ARG A 192 14.59 -11.87 2.66
N ALA A 193 15.31 -12.90 2.22
CA ALA A 193 15.25 -13.36 0.84
C ALA A 193 13.85 -13.84 0.48
N GLU A 194 13.43 -13.60 -0.75
CA GLU A 194 12.04 -13.71 -1.20
C GLU A 194 11.76 -15.05 -1.89
N PRO A 195 10.65 -15.74 -1.58
CA PRO A 195 10.21 -16.91 -2.33
C PRO A 195 9.93 -16.61 -3.81
N ALA A 196 10.65 -17.29 -4.71
CA ALA A 196 10.60 -17.01 -6.15
C ALA A 196 9.44 -17.69 -6.89
N ILE A 197 9.01 -18.87 -6.40
CA ILE A 197 8.03 -19.72 -7.08
C ILE A 197 6.68 -19.01 -7.33
N PRO A 198 6.10 -18.27 -6.35
CA PRO A 198 4.87 -17.52 -6.56
C PRO A 198 4.89 -16.57 -7.77
N PHE A 199 6.06 -16.06 -8.16
CA PHE A 199 6.17 -15.08 -9.25
C PHE A 199 5.89 -15.68 -10.63
N THR A 200 6.00 -17.00 -10.75
CA THR A 200 5.79 -17.76 -11.98
C THR A 200 4.36 -18.27 -12.14
N ASN A 201 3.53 -18.17 -11.09
CA ASN A 201 2.16 -18.65 -11.13
C ASN A 201 1.26 -17.61 -11.83
N PRO A 202 0.51 -17.98 -12.88
CA PRO A 202 -0.37 -17.05 -13.57
C PRO A 202 -1.62 -16.75 -12.72
N ALA A 203 -2.08 -15.50 -12.78
CA ALA A 203 -3.37 -15.12 -12.20
C ALA A 203 -4.51 -15.56 -13.11
N VAL A 204 -5.43 -16.39 -12.59
CA VAL A 204 -6.68 -16.73 -13.28
C VAL A 204 -7.75 -15.75 -12.83
N LEU A 205 -8.28 -14.95 -13.75
CA LEU A 205 -9.20 -13.84 -13.50
C LEU A 205 -10.35 -13.84 -14.51
N SER A 206 -11.56 -13.48 -14.06
CA SER A 206 -12.75 -13.43 -14.90
C SER A 206 -13.46 -12.07 -14.82
N PRO A 207 -14.19 -11.66 -15.88
CA PRO A 207 -15.05 -10.49 -15.82
C PRO A 207 -16.13 -10.58 -14.74
N ALA A 208 -16.65 -11.79 -14.48
CA ALA A 208 -17.77 -12.02 -13.56
C ALA A 208 -17.39 -11.91 -12.08
N ASN A 209 -16.13 -12.19 -11.73
CA ASN A 209 -15.63 -12.11 -10.36
C ASN A 209 -14.66 -10.95 -10.19
N PHE A 210 -13.37 -11.12 -10.52
CA PHE A 210 -12.38 -10.04 -10.39
C PHE A 210 -12.83 -8.76 -11.12
N GLY A 211 -13.38 -8.90 -12.32
CA GLY A 211 -13.89 -7.79 -13.12
C GLY A 211 -15.03 -7.01 -12.44
N SER A 212 -15.87 -7.66 -11.63
CA SER A 212 -17.03 -7.02 -10.99
C SER A 212 -16.67 -6.20 -9.75
N VAL A 213 -15.49 -6.39 -9.16
CA VAL A 213 -15.08 -5.70 -7.94
C VAL A 213 -14.56 -4.28 -8.29
N PRO A 214 -15.02 -3.21 -7.61
CA PRO A 214 -14.46 -1.85 -7.76
C PRO A 214 -12.96 -1.81 -7.47
N LYS A 215 -12.19 -1.08 -8.30
CA LYS A 215 -10.72 -1.01 -8.18
C LYS A 215 -10.22 0.44 -8.21
N TYR A 216 -9.22 0.71 -7.41
CA TYR A 216 -8.54 1.99 -7.30
C TYR A 216 -7.03 1.76 -7.34
N TYR A 217 -6.29 2.69 -7.93
CA TYR A 217 -4.84 2.56 -8.07
C TYR A 217 -4.14 3.83 -7.60
N ILE A 218 -3.07 3.66 -6.82
CA ILE A 218 -2.19 4.72 -6.34
C ILE A 218 -0.81 4.49 -6.97
N HIS A 219 -0.42 5.39 -7.88
CA HIS A 219 0.88 5.39 -8.54
C HIS A 219 1.95 5.96 -7.62
N THR A 220 3.05 5.23 -7.47
CA THR A 220 4.29 5.68 -6.81
C THR A 220 5.18 6.33 -7.86
N LEU A 221 5.28 7.66 -7.86
CA LEU A 221 5.89 8.40 -8.98
C LEU A 221 7.41 8.24 -9.10
N LEU A 222 8.09 7.89 -8.00
CA LEU A 222 9.54 7.72 -7.93
C LEU A 222 9.93 6.24 -7.80
N ASP A 223 9.07 5.33 -8.25
CA ASP A 223 9.26 3.89 -8.07
C ASP A 223 10.36 3.32 -8.98
N HIS A 224 11.36 2.67 -8.39
CA HIS A 224 12.44 1.98 -9.11
C HIS A 224 12.22 0.45 -9.19
N VAL A 225 11.16 -0.09 -8.59
CA VAL A 225 10.84 -1.52 -8.53
C VAL A 225 9.78 -1.89 -9.56
N VAL A 226 8.66 -1.16 -9.58
CA VAL A 226 7.63 -1.23 -10.61
C VAL A 226 7.57 0.15 -11.24
N SER A 227 8.22 0.32 -12.38
CA SER A 227 8.40 1.65 -12.96
C SER A 227 7.06 2.31 -13.25
N LEU A 228 6.99 3.64 -13.14
CA LEU A 228 5.78 4.39 -13.46
C LEU A 228 5.23 4.07 -14.88
N PRO A 229 6.07 3.90 -15.92
CA PRO A 229 5.60 3.40 -17.22
C PRO A 229 4.89 2.04 -17.16
N LEU A 230 5.40 1.07 -16.40
CA LEU A 230 4.72 -0.23 -16.24
C LEU A 230 3.42 -0.06 -15.45
N GLN A 231 3.41 0.69 -14.35
CA GLN A 231 2.19 0.97 -13.57
C GLN A 231 1.07 1.53 -14.46
N LYS A 232 1.38 2.58 -15.26
CA LYS A 232 0.45 3.19 -16.22
C LYS A 232 -0.02 2.24 -17.31
N ARG A 233 0.83 1.30 -17.73
CA ARG A 233 0.46 0.28 -18.73
C ARG A 233 -0.53 -0.72 -18.15
N MET A 234 -0.29 -1.20 -16.93
CA MET A 234 -1.14 -2.22 -16.29
C MET A 234 -2.54 -1.69 -15.95
N VAL A 235 -2.68 -0.43 -15.53
CA VAL A 235 -3.99 0.16 -15.21
C VAL A 235 -4.88 0.36 -16.45
N LYS A 236 -4.27 0.47 -17.64
CA LYS A 236 -5.00 0.72 -18.88
C LYS A 236 -5.92 -0.46 -19.23
N GLY A 237 -7.23 -0.22 -19.15
CA GLY A 237 -8.24 -1.24 -19.45
C GLY A 237 -8.49 -2.25 -18.33
N ALA A 238 -7.87 -2.08 -17.16
CA ALA A 238 -8.06 -2.97 -16.00
C ALA A 238 -9.32 -2.65 -15.16
N GLY A 239 -10.14 -1.70 -15.61
CA GLY A 239 -11.36 -1.28 -14.90
C GLY A 239 -11.06 -0.55 -13.59
N ILE A 240 -9.98 0.24 -13.55
CA ILE A 240 -9.71 1.16 -12.44
C ILE A 240 -10.73 2.31 -12.50
N LEU A 241 -11.44 2.53 -11.41
CA LEU A 241 -12.47 3.57 -11.31
C LEU A 241 -11.87 4.95 -11.10
N LYS A 242 -10.79 5.03 -10.31
CA LYS A 242 -10.04 6.27 -10.08
C LYS A 242 -8.58 5.95 -9.78
N GLU A 243 -7.71 6.76 -10.36
CA GLU A 243 -6.26 6.72 -10.17
C GLU A 243 -5.83 7.90 -9.30
N TYR A 244 -4.78 7.68 -8.52
CA TYR A 244 -4.18 8.62 -7.59
C TYR A 244 -2.67 8.58 -7.76
N ASP A 245 -1.99 9.66 -7.41
CA ASP A 245 -0.54 9.73 -7.45
C ASP A 245 0.01 10.04 -6.05
N ILE A 246 1.13 9.42 -5.70
CA ILE A 246 1.95 9.79 -4.54
C ILE A 246 3.38 10.00 -5.01
N ASN A 247 3.94 11.17 -4.69
CA ASN A 247 5.31 11.53 -5.07
C ASN A 247 6.33 10.85 -4.15
N SER A 248 6.39 9.52 -4.23
CA SER A 248 7.20 8.69 -3.35
C SER A 248 7.80 7.49 -4.09
N SER A 249 8.81 6.89 -3.47
CA SER A 249 9.42 5.63 -3.88
C SER A 249 8.44 4.43 -3.79
N HIS A 250 8.97 3.23 -4.03
CA HIS A 250 8.21 2.00 -3.97
C HIS A 250 7.55 1.74 -2.61
N LEU A 251 8.21 2.10 -1.50
CA LEU A 251 7.71 1.86 -0.14
C LEU A 251 7.05 3.10 0.47
N SER A 252 6.11 3.69 -0.27
CA SER A 252 5.42 4.92 0.12
C SER A 252 4.64 4.81 1.42
N HIS A 253 4.18 3.61 1.80
CA HIS A 253 3.55 3.33 3.10
C HIS A 253 4.51 3.38 4.29
N LEU A 254 5.83 3.40 4.04
CA LEU A 254 6.86 3.66 5.05
C LEU A 254 7.43 5.08 4.93
N ALA A 255 7.65 5.57 3.71
CA ALA A 255 8.22 6.89 3.47
C ALA A 255 7.22 8.03 3.74
N MET A 256 5.94 7.83 3.39
CA MET A 256 4.87 8.81 3.48
C MET A 256 3.57 8.22 4.07
N PRO A 257 3.61 7.59 5.27
CA PRO A 257 2.47 6.86 5.81
C PRO A 257 1.22 7.73 6.04
N ALA A 258 1.40 9.02 6.34
CA ALA A 258 0.29 9.97 6.50
C ALA A 258 -0.47 10.20 5.20
N GLU A 259 0.25 10.37 4.10
CA GLU A 259 -0.37 10.59 2.79
C GLU A 259 -1.05 9.31 2.28
N VAL A 260 -0.42 8.15 2.47
CA VAL A 260 -1.05 6.86 2.15
C VAL A 260 -2.34 6.65 2.96
N THR A 261 -2.32 6.95 4.26
CA THR A 261 -3.51 6.87 5.11
C THR A 261 -4.61 7.81 4.63
N ARG A 262 -4.26 9.05 4.30
CA ARG A 262 -5.21 10.04 3.75
C ARG A 262 -5.88 9.53 2.48
N LEU A 263 -5.12 8.98 1.54
CA LEU A 263 -5.63 8.39 0.30
C LEU A 263 -6.54 7.19 0.55
N PHE A 264 -6.18 6.29 1.47
CA PHE A 264 -7.03 5.15 1.83
C PHE A 264 -8.36 5.59 2.44
N LEU A 265 -8.35 6.60 3.31
CA LEU A 265 -9.57 7.16 3.88
C LEU A 265 -10.43 7.84 2.81
N GLU A 266 -9.83 8.58 1.88
CA GLU A 266 -10.56 9.19 0.75
C GLU A 266 -11.25 8.12 -0.10
N ILE A 267 -10.51 7.10 -0.54
CA ILE A 267 -11.04 6.00 -1.38
C ILE A 267 -12.12 5.19 -0.63
N SER A 268 -12.01 5.08 0.69
CA SER A 268 -12.97 4.34 1.51
C SER A 268 -14.38 4.93 1.46
N GLN A 269 -14.52 6.22 1.15
CA GLN A 269 -15.79 6.95 1.09
C GLN A 269 -16.45 6.94 -0.30
N LEU A 270 -15.76 6.42 -1.33
CA LEU A 270 -16.28 6.28 -2.70
C LEU A 270 -17.18 5.06 -2.89
#